data_AF-A0A957V426-F1
#
_entry.id   AF-A0A957V426-F1
#
_cell.length_a   1.000
_cell.length_b   1.000
_cell.length_c   1.000
_cell.angle_alpha   90.00
_cell.angle_beta   90.00
_cell.angle_gamma   90.00
#
_symmetry.space_group_name_H-M   'P 1'
#
loop_
_entity.id
_entity.type
_entity.pdbx_description
1 polymer ?
#
loop_
_entity_poly.entity_id
_entity_poly.type
_entity_poly.pdbx_seq_one_letter_code
_entity_poly.pdbx_strand_id
1 'polypeptide(L)'
;LDPTADVWIYLDLCSSAAAELAWTPQPPESPIFASPLRMRARGKLDLPPSTTEYGVTIAASLARYFILRNRAVGMNSRGRTREFVQSDRGERQLHKFFEALAVVEAAGNLPFANLIATDGIRLNRNDTLLAVTPDASPEWAAALQMLQRRGVNSIALIIDATTFGSRRDYSRVQSELMASGIPTYRIRQNDPLDKVLSAAPNGFTAN
;
A
#
# COMPACT_ATOMS: atom_id res chain seq x y z
N LEU A 1 11.22 -15.37 -0.37
CA LEU A 1 11.66 -14.21 0.46
C LEU A 1 12.66 -14.73 1.48
N ASP A 2 13.84 -14.11 1.54
CA ASP A 2 14.83 -14.38 2.59
C ASP A 2 14.22 -14.06 3.97
N PRO A 3 14.20 -15.00 4.94
CA PRO A 3 13.62 -14.80 6.26
C PRO A 3 14.36 -13.73 7.09
N THR A 4 15.61 -13.40 6.73
CA THR A 4 16.43 -12.41 7.44
C THR A 4 16.26 -10.98 6.93
N ALA A 5 15.81 -10.82 5.68
CA ALA A 5 15.62 -9.51 5.06
C ALA A 5 14.39 -8.78 5.60
N ASP A 6 14.48 -7.45 5.69
CA ASP A 6 13.39 -6.61 6.19
C ASP A 6 12.34 -6.36 5.10
N VAL A 7 11.10 -6.14 5.53
CA VAL A 7 10.01 -5.69 4.66
C VAL A 7 9.75 -4.21 4.94
N TRP A 8 9.72 -3.39 3.91
CA TRP A 8 9.48 -1.96 4.02
C TRP A 8 8.21 -1.58 3.27
N ILE A 9 7.29 -0.89 3.94
CA ILE A 9 6.07 -0.36 3.32
C ILE A 9 6.28 1.12 3.04
N TYR A 10 6.28 1.51 1.77
CA TYR A 10 6.30 2.91 1.38
C TYR A 10 4.89 3.29 0.97
N LEU A 11 4.26 4.16 1.76
CA LEU A 11 2.90 4.62 1.53
C LEU A 11 2.94 6.04 0.95
N ASP A 12 2.38 6.18 -0.25
CA ASP A 12 2.22 7.46 -0.91
C ASP A 12 1.12 8.29 -0.25
N LEU A 13 1.49 9.50 0.16
CA LEU A 13 0.60 10.50 0.76
C LEU A 13 0.73 11.85 0.04
N CYS A 14 1.19 11.83 -1.22
CA CYS A 14 1.25 13.02 -2.06
C CYS A 14 -0.17 13.47 -2.45
N SER A 15 -0.53 14.70 -2.13
CA SER A 15 -1.86 15.27 -2.39
C SER A 15 -2.25 15.27 -3.87
N SER A 16 -1.28 15.48 -4.78
CA SER A 16 -1.53 15.42 -6.22
C SER A 16 -1.88 14.00 -6.71
N ALA A 17 -1.48 12.97 -5.94
CA ALA A 17 -1.78 11.58 -6.21
C ALA A 17 -3.08 11.10 -5.53
N ALA A 18 -3.57 11.76 -4.49
CA ALA A 18 -4.81 11.37 -3.83
C ALA A 18 -6.06 11.52 -4.72
N ALA A 19 -7.06 10.66 -4.52
CA ALA A 19 -8.40 10.78 -5.08
C ALA A 19 -9.45 10.25 -4.11
N GLU A 20 -10.61 10.91 -4.07
CA GLU A 20 -11.73 10.52 -3.21
C GLU A 20 -13.07 10.87 -3.85
N LEU A 21 -14.09 10.08 -3.53
CA LEU A 21 -15.48 10.37 -3.85
C LEU A 21 -16.24 10.81 -2.59
N ALA A 22 -17.30 11.59 -2.78
CA ALA A 22 -18.22 11.92 -1.70
C ALA A 22 -18.76 10.63 -1.06
N TRP A 23 -18.73 10.56 0.26
CA TRP A 23 -19.14 9.38 1.00
C TRP A 23 -20.04 9.75 2.17
N THR A 24 -21.05 8.92 2.38
CA THR A 24 -21.91 8.98 3.55
C THR A 24 -21.90 7.61 4.19
N PRO A 25 -21.27 7.45 5.36
CA PRO A 25 -21.27 6.17 6.06
C PRO A 25 -22.70 5.70 6.28
N GLN A 26 -22.99 4.45 5.93
CA GLN A 26 -24.25 3.86 6.35
C GLN A 26 -24.20 3.68 7.87
N PRO A 27 -25.19 4.17 8.63
CA PRO A 27 -25.20 3.97 10.07
C PRO A 27 -25.16 2.46 10.38
N PRO A 28 -24.37 2.02 11.38
CA PRO A 28 -24.30 0.62 11.71
C PRO A 28 -25.71 0.11 12.04
N GLU A 29 -26.20 -0.88 11.28
CA GLU A 29 -27.51 -1.47 11.53
C GLU A 29 -27.59 -1.96 12.98
N SER A 30 -28.65 -1.56 13.68
CA SER A 30 -28.86 -1.97 15.06
C SER A 30 -28.89 -3.50 15.15
N PRO A 31 -28.15 -4.14 16.07
CA PRO A 31 -28.07 -5.61 16.16
C PRO A 31 -29.44 -6.28 16.33
N ILE A 32 -30.42 -5.53 16.83
CA ILE A 32 -31.80 -5.96 17.09
C ILE A 32 -32.56 -6.27 15.79
N PHE A 33 -32.21 -5.65 14.67
CA PHE A 33 -32.87 -5.83 13.36
C PHE A 33 -31.97 -6.54 12.33
N ALA A 34 -30.77 -6.96 12.72
CA ALA A 34 -29.81 -7.56 11.80
C ALA A 34 -30.17 -9.02 11.50
N SER A 35 -30.50 -9.31 10.24
CA SER A 35 -30.69 -10.69 9.78
C SER A 35 -29.41 -11.54 10.00
N PRO A 36 -29.51 -12.81 10.44
CA PRO A 36 -28.35 -13.69 10.62
C PRO A 36 -27.54 -13.89 9.33
N LEU A 37 -28.16 -13.74 8.16
CA LEU A 37 -27.48 -13.77 6.86
C LEU A 37 -26.56 -12.54 6.66
N ARG A 38 -26.97 -11.36 7.16
CA ARG A 38 -26.20 -10.11 7.11
C ARG A 38 -25.12 -10.02 8.19
N MET A 39 -25.30 -10.66 9.35
CA MET A 39 -24.21 -10.80 10.33
C MET A 39 -23.00 -11.57 9.76
N ARG A 40 -23.22 -12.55 8.86
CA ARG A 40 -22.12 -13.20 8.11
C ARG A 40 -21.47 -12.27 7.08
N ALA A 41 -22.21 -11.30 6.54
CA ALA A 41 -21.70 -10.29 5.61
C ALA A 41 -20.95 -9.14 6.30
N ARG A 42 -20.99 -9.02 7.65
CA ARG A 42 -20.16 -8.08 8.44
C ARG A 42 -18.64 -8.25 8.25
N GLY A 43 -18.20 -9.30 7.56
CA GLY A 43 -16.81 -9.47 7.14
C GLY A 43 -16.36 -8.57 5.97
N LYS A 44 -17.28 -7.84 5.31
CA LYS A 44 -16.89 -6.82 4.33
C LYS A 44 -16.52 -5.54 5.07
N LEU A 45 -15.24 -5.21 5.08
CA LEU A 45 -14.74 -3.91 5.48
C LEU A 45 -15.32 -2.86 4.51
N ASP A 46 -16.24 -2.03 4.98
CA ASP A 46 -16.80 -0.92 4.21
C ASP A 46 -15.89 0.30 4.38
N LEU A 47 -15.01 0.52 3.42
CA LEU A 47 -14.06 1.62 3.43
C LEU A 47 -14.64 2.86 2.75
N PRO A 48 -14.29 4.07 3.24
CA PRO A 48 -14.54 5.27 2.47
C PRO A 48 -13.90 5.13 1.08
N PRO A 49 -14.55 5.62 0.01
CA PRO A 49 -14.01 5.67 -1.33
C PRO A 49 -12.93 6.75 -1.43
N SER A 50 -11.83 6.54 -0.73
CA SER A 50 -10.63 7.37 -0.72
C SER A 50 -9.40 6.50 -0.96
N THR A 51 -8.53 6.91 -1.87
CA THR A 51 -7.26 6.21 -2.11
C THR A 51 -6.39 6.18 -0.87
N THR A 52 -6.47 7.21 -0.02
CA THR A 52 -5.73 7.32 1.24
C THR A 52 -6.17 6.22 2.21
N GLU A 53 -7.48 6.04 2.40
CA GLU A 53 -8.05 5.02 3.29
C GLU A 53 -7.73 3.60 2.83
N TYR A 54 -7.74 3.37 1.51
CA TYR A 54 -7.29 2.11 0.92
C TYR A 54 -5.79 1.88 1.17
N GLY A 55 -4.96 2.92 0.98
CA GLY A 55 -3.52 2.85 1.24
C GLY A 55 -3.20 2.55 2.71
N VAL A 56 -3.88 3.22 3.64
CA VAL A 56 -3.79 2.97 5.09
C VAL A 56 -4.19 1.54 5.42
N THR A 57 -5.32 1.08 4.89
CA THR A 57 -5.82 -0.29 5.13
C THR A 57 -4.86 -1.34 4.59
N ILE A 58 -4.32 -1.13 3.38
CA ILE A 58 -3.33 -2.01 2.76
C ILE A 58 -2.05 -2.05 3.61
N ALA A 59 -1.52 -0.89 4.00
CA ALA A 59 -0.33 -0.79 4.84
C ALA A 59 -0.51 -1.51 6.19
N ALA A 60 -1.63 -1.26 6.87
CA ALA A 60 -1.99 -1.93 8.13
C ALA A 60 -2.09 -3.45 7.97
N SER A 61 -2.75 -3.91 6.90
CA SER A 61 -2.97 -5.33 6.62
C SER A 61 -1.66 -6.06 6.30
N LEU A 62 -0.80 -5.45 5.48
CA LEU A 62 0.51 -5.98 5.12
C LEU A 62 1.44 -6.01 6.35
N ALA A 63 1.48 -4.93 7.13
CA ALA A 63 2.26 -4.87 8.36
C ALA A 63 1.86 -6.01 9.31
N ARG A 64 0.56 -6.15 9.59
CA ARG A 64 0.04 -7.25 10.41
C ARG A 64 0.40 -8.62 9.83
N TYR A 65 0.24 -8.82 8.52
CA TYR A 65 0.54 -10.08 7.85
C TYR A 65 2.00 -10.52 8.05
N PHE A 66 2.96 -9.60 7.88
CA PHE A 66 4.39 -9.90 7.98
C PHE A 66 4.87 -9.98 9.44
N ILE A 67 4.38 -9.09 10.32
CA ILE A 67 4.72 -9.11 11.75
C ILE A 67 4.26 -10.43 12.40
N LEU A 68 3.06 -10.91 12.10
CA LEU A 68 2.56 -12.19 12.60
C LEU A 68 3.36 -13.41 12.11
N ARG A 69 4.16 -13.23 11.05
CA ARG A 69 5.11 -14.24 10.54
C ARG A 69 6.54 -14.00 11.03
N ASN A 70 6.69 -13.23 12.11
CA ASN A 70 7.97 -12.88 12.72
C ASN A 70 8.96 -12.23 11.74
N ARG A 71 8.46 -11.51 10.73
CA ARG A 71 9.28 -10.70 9.82
C ARG A 71 9.47 -9.31 10.42
N ALA A 72 10.64 -8.73 10.19
CA ALA A 72 10.88 -7.34 10.53
C ALA A 72 10.19 -6.45 9.49
N VAL A 73 9.39 -5.49 9.95
CA VAL A 73 8.62 -4.60 9.07
C VAL A 73 8.83 -3.16 9.46
N GLY A 74 9.25 -2.33 8.50
CA GLY A 74 9.35 -0.87 8.63
C GLY A 74 8.38 -0.15 7.70
N MET A 75 8.20 1.16 7.91
CA MET A 75 7.33 2.01 7.10
C MET A 75 7.96 3.38 6.85
N ASN A 76 7.68 3.96 5.69
CA ASN A 76 8.00 5.35 5.41
C ASN A 76 6.88 6.00 4.58
N SER A 77 6.46 7.19 4.97
CA SER A 77 5.49 7.98 4.21
C SER A 77 5.67 9.48 4.45
N ARG A 78 5.23 10.28 3.46
CA ARG A 78 5.35 11.74 3.46
C ARG A 78 4.02 12.39 3.12
N GLY A 79 3.20 12.58 4.15
CA GLY A 79 1.97 13.37 4.07
C GLY A 79 2.23 14.79 4.52
N ARG A 80 1.35 15.33 5.37
CA ARG A 80 1.59 16.61 6.07
C ARG A 80 2.87 16.57 6.91
N THR A 81 3.05 15.46 7.62
CA THR A 81 4.25 15.12 8.39
C THR A 81 4.95 13.92 7.76
N ARG A 82 6.22 13.73 8.13
CA ARG A 82 6.94 12.50 7.83
C ARG A 82 6.56 11.47 8.87
N GLU A 83 6.05 10.33 8.41
CA GLU A 83 5.89 9.15 9.27
C GLU A 83 6.97 8.13 8.91
N PHE A 84 7.73 7.72 9.91
CA PHE A 84 8.79 6.74 9.74
C PHE A 84 8.77 5.76 10.90
N VAL A 85 8.52 4.49 10.58
CA VAL A 85 8.54 3.40 11.54
C VAL A 85 9.75 2.54 11.22
N GLN A 86 10.75 2.55 12.11
CA GLN A 86 11.94 1.71 11.96
C GLN A 86 11.54 0.23 11.92
N SER A 87 12.22 -0.56 11.08
CA SER A 87 11.99 -1.99 10.99
C SER A 87 12.26 -2.71 12.32
N ASP A 88 11.28 -3.49 12.76
CA ASP A 88 11.36 -4.31 13.99
C ASP A 88 10.37 -5.47 13.89
N ARG A 89 10.43 -6.41 14.84
CA ARG A 89 9.59 -7.60 14.92
C ARG A 89 8.65 -7.55 16.13
N GLY A 90 7.69 -8.48 16.14
CA GLY A 90 6.81 -8.73 17.28
C GLY A 90 5.61 -7.78 17.37
N GLU A 91 4.66 -8.13 18.23
CA GLU A 91 3.34 -7.48 18.26
C GLU A 91 3.36 -6.00 18.64
N ARG A 92 4.36 -5.56 19.41
CA ARG A 92 4.54 -4.13 19.72
C ARG A 92 4.77 -3.29 18.47
N GLN A 93 5.35 -3.89 17.43
CA GLN A 93 5.54 -3.20 16.16
C GLN A 93 4.21 -2.84 15.51
N LEU A 94 3.18 -3.68 15.66
CA LEU A 94 1.87 -3.42 15.09
C LEU A 94 1.22 -2.17 15.71
N HIS A 95 1.41 -1.94 17.01
CA HIS A 95 0.94 -0.74 17.68
C HIS A 95 1.57 0.53 17.10
N LYS A 96 2.90 0.53 16.87
CA LYS A 96 3.59 1.68 16.24
C LYS A 96 3.05 1.97 14.83
N PHE A 97 2.72 0.93 14.07
CA PHE A 97 2.10 1.08 12.76
C PHE A 97 0.72 1.73 12.87
N PHE A 98 -0.13 1.27 13.80
CA PHE A 98 -1.46 1.85 13.99
C PHE A 98 -1.40 3.29 14.50
N GLU A 99 -0.47 3.61 15.40
CA GLU A 99 -0.24 4.99 15.85
C GLU A 99 0.16 5.90 14.69
N ALA A 100 1.13 5.47 13.87
CA ALA A 100 1.56 6.24 12.70
C ALA A 100 0.42 6.40 11.69
N LEU A 101 -0.31 5.32 11.37
CA LEU A 101 -1.39 5.31 10.38
C LEU A 101 -2.67 6.03 10.85
N ALA A 102 -2.90 6.17 12.15
CA ALA A 102 -4.10 6.85 12.67
C ALA A 102 -4.14 8.35 12.36
N VAL A 103 -3.00 8.95 12.02
CA VAL A 103 -2.86 10.39 11.81
C VAL A 103 -2.45 10.77 10.39
N VAL A 104 -2.27 9.79 9.49
CA VAL A 104 -1.83 10.10 8.13
C VAL A 104 -2.94 10.70 7.29
N GLU A 105 -2.55 11.67 6.47
CA GLU A 105 -3.40 12.31 5.48
C GLU A 105 -2.57 12.53 4.23
N ALA A 106 -3.18 12.36 3.05
CA ALA A 106 -2.54 12.63 1.78
C ALA A 106 -2.47 14.15 1.48
N ALA A 107 -1.83 14.89 2.38
CA ALA A 107 -1.60 16.33 2.31
C ALA A 107 -0.14 16.67 1.99
N GLY A 108 0.66 15.67 1.59
CA GLY A 108 2.06 15.86 1.23
C GLY A 108 2.24 16.51 -0.14
N ASN A 109 3.44 17.06 -0.36
CA ASN A 109 3.84 17.65 -1.64
C ASN A 109 5.08 16.98 -2.24
N LEU A 110 5.60 15.92 -1.61
CA LEU A 110 6.73 15.16 -2.12
C LEU A 110 6.21 14.09 -3.09
N PRO A 111 6.61 14.09 -4.38
CA PRO A 111 6.24 13.03 -5.31
C PRO A 111 6.72 11.66 -4.81
N PHE A 112 5.95 10.61 -5.07
CA PHE A 112 6.26 9.27 -4.58
C PHE A 112 7.59 8.73 -5.11
N ALA A 113 7.91 9.04 -6.37
CA ALA A 113 9.20 8.73 -6.98
C ALA A 113 10.38 9.31 -6.17
N ASN A 114 10.22 10.54 -5.67
CA ASN A 114 11.24 11.20 -4.85
C ASN A 114 11.36 10.54 -3.47
N LEU A 115 10.25 10.17 -2.84
CA LEU A 115 10.30 9.40 -1.58
C LEU A 115 11.08 8.09 -1.73
N ILE A 116 10.83 7.34 -2.81
CA ILE A 116 11.55 6.10 -3.11
C ILE A 116 13.03 6.39 -3.39
N ALA A 117 13.34 7.39 -4.21
CA ALA A 117 14.71 7.71 -4.60
C ALA A 117 15.57 8.21 -3.42
N THR A 118 15.02 9.06 -2.54
CA THR A 118 15.79 9.66 -1.43
C THR A 118 15.92 8.74 -0.24
N ASP A 119 14.85 8.01 0.10
CA ASP A 119 14.80 7.26 1.35
C ASP A 119 15.03 5.76 1.11
N GLY A 120 14.62 5.25 -0.05
CA GLY A 120 14.88 3.87 -0.47
C GLY A 120 16.36 3.56 -0.62
N ILE A 121 17.22 4.58 -0.72
CA ILE A 121 18.68 4.38 -0.72
C ILE A 121 19.20 3.72 0.56
N ARG A 122 18.48 3.85 1.68
CA ARG A 122 18.82 3.31 2.99
C ARG A 122 18.48 1.83 3.15
N LEU A 123 17.72 1.27 2.21
CA LEU A 123 17.34 -0.15 2.22
C LEU A 123 18.57 -1.02 1.94
N ASN A 124 18.65 -2.14 2.64
CA ASN A 124 19.72 -3.10 2.46
C ASN A 124 19.46 -3.98 1.25
N ARG A 125 20.52 -4.63 0.75
CA ARG A 125 20.38 -5.70 -0.24
C ARG A 125 19.48 -6.80 0.33
N ASN A 126 18.64 -7.37 -0.52
CA ASN A 126 17.61 -8.38 -0.22
C ASN A 126 16.38 -7.88 0.54
N ASP A 127 16.38 -6.66 1.09
CA ASP A 127 15.15 -6.05 1.65
C ASP A 127 14.05 -6.04 0.59
N THR A 128 12.80 -6.08 1.04
CA THR A 128 11.63 -6.04 0.16
C THR A 128 10.86 -4.76 0.38
N LEU A 129 10.78 -3.92 -0.66
CA LEU A 129 9.97 -2.71 -0.69
C LEU A 129 8.58 -3.01 -1.27
N LEU A 130 7.54 -2.74 -0.48
CA LEU A 130 6.14 -2.73 -0.87
C LEU A 130 5.74 -1.27 -1.13
N ALA A 131 5.65 -0.90 -2.40
CA ALA A 131 5.33 0.47 -2.82
C ALA A 131 3.82 0.62 -3.05
N VAL A 132 3.14 1.34 -2.17
CA VAL A 132 1.68 1.54 -2.18
C VAL A 132 1.36 2.95 -2.64
N THR A 133 0.77 3.11 -3.82
CA THR A 133 0.54 4.44 -4.39
C THR A 133 -0.68 4.50 -5.32
N PRO A 134 -1.43 5.61 -5.31
CA PRO A 134 -2.36 5.96 -6.38
C PRO A 134 -1.72 6.72 -7.55
N ASP A 135 -0.44 7.07 -7.50
CA ASP A 135 0.24 7.84 -8.53
C ASP A 135 0.36 7.05 -9.85
N ALA A 136 -0.09 7.68 -10.94
CA ALA A 136 -0.01 7.12 -12.29
C ALA A 136 1.30 7.50 -13.01
N SER A 137 2.15 8.33 -12.39
CA SER A 137 3.44 8.71 -12.92
C SER A 137 4.34 7.47 -13.11
N PRO A 138 5.00 7.31 -14.26
CA PRO A 138 6.00 6.25 -14.46
C PRO A 138 7.26 6.42 -13.61
N GLU A 139 7.53 7.63 -13.11
CA GLU A 139 8.81 7.97 -12.46
C GLU A 139 9.11 7.10 -11.23
N TRP A 140 8.08 6.67 -10.50
CA TRP A 140 8.28 5.80 -9.33
C TRP A 140 8.61 4.37 -9.73
N ALA A 141 8.16 3.89 -10.89
CA ALA A 141 8.59 2.60 -11.45
C ALA A 141 10.07 2.63 -11.81
N ALA A 142 10.55 3.71 -12.42
CA ALA A 142 11.96 3.93 -12.67
C ALA A 142 12.78 3.98 -11.37
N ALA A 143 12.29 4.66 -10.33
CA ALA A 143 12.93 4.69 -9.01
C ALA A 143 13.01 3.29 -8.37
N LEU A 144 11.96 2.47 -8.47
CA LEU A 144 11.99 1.07 -8.01
C LEU A 144 13.01 0.23 -8.79
N GLN A 145 13.10 0.42 -10.12
CA GLN A 145 14.08 -0.27 -10.96
C GLN A 145 15.51 0.06 -10.52
N MET A 146 15.78 1.31 -10.14
CA MET A 146 17.10 1.70 -9.59
C MET A 146 17.43 1.00 -8.28
N LEU A 147 16.45 0.82 -7.38
CA LEU A 147 16.63 0.05 -6.15
C LEU A 147 16.84 -1.44 -6.43
N GLN A 148 16.13 -2.00 -7.42
CA GLN A 148 16.29 -3.40 -7.83
C GLN A 148 17.70 -3.69 -8.35
N ARG A 149 18.31 -2.77 -9.10
CA ARG A 149 19.72 -2.88 -9.54
C ARG A 149 20.70 -2.90 -8.36
N ARG A 150 20.32 -2.33 -7.21
CA ARG A 150 21.10 -2.39 -5.95
C ARG A 150 20.80 -3.66 -5.12
N GLY A 151 19.91 -4.51 -5.62
CA GLY A 151 19.53 -5.78 -5.00
C GLY A 151 18.40 -5.67 -3.98
N VAL A 152 17.62 -4.59 -3.98
CA VAL A 152 16.37 -4.48 -3.21
C VAL A 152 15.25 -5.14 -4.01
N ASN A 153 14.49 -6.04 -3.38
CA ASN A 153 13.30 -6.62 -4.00
C ASN A 153 12.16 -5.58 -3.96
N SER A 154 11.35 -5.49 -5.01
CA SER A 154 10.26 -4.50 -5.08
C SER A 154 8.94 -5.17 -5.48
N ILE A 155 7.85 -4.77 -4.84
CA ILE A 155 6.47 -5.13 -5.21
C ILE A 155 5.67 -3.83 -5.31
N ALA A 156 4.98 -3.65 -6.43
CA ALA A 156 4.13 -2.50 -6.69
C ALA A 156 2.67 -2.79 -6.31
N LEU A 157 2.05 -1.87 -5.58
CA LEU A 157 0.64 -1.90 -5.23
C LEU A 157 -0.01 -0.59 -5.72
N ILE A 158 -0.61 -0.65 -6.90
CA ILE A 158 -1.30 0.47 -7.53
C ILE A 158 -2.72 0.54 -7.00
N ILE A 159 -3.08 1.65 -6.36
CA ILE A 159 -4.47 1.98 -6.06
C ILE A 159 -5.02 2.75 -7.26
N ASP A 160 -5.93 2.13 -8.00
CA ASP A 160 -6.48 2.68 -9.23
C ASP A 160 -7.41 3.86 -8.96
N ALA A 161 -6.85 5.07 -8.92
CA ALA A 161 -7.58 6.30 -8.62
C ALA A 161 -8.74 6.56 -9.59
N THR A 162 -8.78 5.91 -10.77
CA THR A 162 -9.91 6.05 -11.69
C THR A 162 -11.22 5.53 -11.10
N THR A 163 -11.15 4.52 -10.23
CA THR A 163 -12.33 4.03 -9.50
C THR A 163 -12.71 4.92 -8.31
N PHE A 164 -11.94 5.97 -8.05
CA PHE A 164 -12.18 6.97 -7.01
C PHE A 164 -12.49 8.36 -7.62
N GLY A 165 -12.91 8.40 -8.90
CA GLY A 165 -13.32 9.63 -9.59
C GLY A 165 -12.20 10.37 -10.34
N SER A 166 -10.97 9.87 -10.31
CA SER A 166 -9.84 10.47 -11.05
C SER A 166 -9.88 10.14 -12.56
N ARG A 167 -9.23 10.97 -13.39
CA ARG A 167 -9.10 10.76 -14.85
C ARG A 167 -7.69 10.34 -15.28
N ARG A 168 -7.00 9.57 -14.45
CA ARG A 168 -5.60 9.14 -14.69
C ARG A 168 -5.50 8.00 -15.70
N ASP A 169 -4.34 7.90 -16.33
CA ASP A 169 -3.97 6.76 -17.16
C ASP A 169 -2.75 6.03 -16.55
N TYR A 170 -2.95 4.75 -16.20
CA TYR A 170 -1.91 3.89 -15.63
C TYR A 170 -1.17 3.06 -16.68
N SER A 171 -1.50 3.17 -17.96
CA SER A 171 -0.94 2.35 -19.04
C SER A 171 0.59 2.40 -19.07
N ARG A 172 1.16 3.61 -18.92
CA ARG A 172 2.60 3.83 -18.98
C ARG A 172 3.33 3.23 -17.77
N VAL A 173 2.89 3.54 -16.56
CA VAL A 173 3.51 2.99 -15.34
C VAL A 173 3.39 1.46 -15.28
N GLN A 174 2.27 0.89 -15.70
CA GLN A 174 2.09 -0.56 -15.77
C GLN A 174 3.06 -1.21 -16.77
N SER A 175 3.23 -0.58 -17.95
CA SER A 175 4.18 -1.07 -18.95
C SER A 175 5.62 -1.04 -18.44
N GLU A 176 6.02 0.01 -17.72
CA GLU A 176 7.36 0.13 -17.15
C GLU A 176 7.62 -0.86 -16.00
N LEU A 177 6.64 -1.09 -15.13
CA LEU A 177 6.73 -2.11 -14.08
C LEU A 177 6.84 -3.53 -14.67
N MET A 178 6.04 -3.82 -15.70
CA MET A 178 6.07 -5.11 -16.40
C MET A 178 7.42 -5.32 -17.10
N ALA A 179 7.92 -4.31 -17.82
CA ALA A 179 9.22 -4.36 -18.49
C ALA A 179 10.38 -4.53 -17.50
N SER A 180 10.23 -4.03 -16.28
CA SER A 180 11.21 -4.19 -15.20
C SER A 180 11.05 -5.50 -14.41
N GLY A 181 10.05 -6.32 -14.73
CA GLY A 181 9.75 -7.56 -14.00
C GLY A 181 9.35 -7.32 -12.54
N ILE A 182 8.77 -6.15 -12.23
CA ILE A 182 8.31 -5.80 -10.89
C ILE A 182 6.89 -6.34 -10.70
N PRO A 183 6.68 -7.29 -9.76
CA PRO A 183 5.35 -7.83 -9.52
C PRO A 183 4.39 -6.73 -9.06
N THR A 184 3.21 -6.69 -9.68
CA THR A 184 2.26 -5.58 -9.50
C THR A 184 0.87 -6.08 -9.12
N TYR A 185 0.31 -5.50 -8.06
CA TYR A 185 -1.12 -5.57 -7.74
C TYR A 185 -1.80 -4.27 -8.17
N ARG A 186 -2.98 -4.39 -8.78
CA ARG A 186 -3.88 -3.25 -9.06
C ARG A 186 -5.12 -3.42 -8.21
N ILE A 187 -5.36 -2.47 -7.31
CA ILE A 187 -6.46 -2.45 -6.36
C ILE A 187 -7.45 -1.38 -6.79
N ARG A 188 -8.72 -1.73 -6.91
CA ARG A 188 -9.83 -0.84 -7.24
C ARG A 188 -10.72 -0.62 -6.03
N GLN A 189 -11.57 0.41 -6.11
CA GLN A 189 -12.64 0.63 -5.15
C GLN A 189 -13.53 -0.62 -5.05
N ASN A 190 -13.84 -1.03 -3.82
CA ASN A 190 -14.66 -2.17 -3.44
C ASN A 190 -14.04 -3.54 -3.76
N ASP A 191 -12.78 -3.59 -4.16
CA ASP A 191 -12.06 -4.87 -4.27
C ASP A 191 -11.97 -5.55 -2.90
N PRO A 192 -12.19 -6.88 -2.84
CA PRO A 192 -11.90 -7.64 -1.63
C PRO A 192 -10.38 -7.72 -1.44
N LEU A 193 -9.82 -6.79 -0.65
CA LEU A 193 -8.38 -6.62 -0.46
C LEU A 193 -7.66 -7.91 -0.05
N ASP A 194 -8.30 -8.71 0.80
CA ASP A 194 -7.82 -10.03 1.23
C ASP A 194 -7.59 -10.97 0.03
N LYS A 195 -8.52 -10.99 -0.93
CA LYS A 195 -8.42 -11.82 -2.13
C LYS A 195 -7.40 -11.28 -3.11
N VAL A 196 -7.38 -9.96 -3.34
CA VAL A 196 -6.45 -9.34 -4.29
C VAL A 196 -5.00 -9.53 -3.83
N LEU A 197 -4.71 -9.30 -2.55
CA LEU A 197 -3.35 -9.41 -2.00
C LEU A 197 -2.90 -10.86 -1.76
N SER A 198 -3.83 -11.83 -1.78
CA SER A 198 -3.51 -13.27 -1.70
C SER A 198 -3.34 -13.93 -3.07
N ALA A 199 -3.76 -13.27 -4.16
CA ALA A 199 -3.57 -13.75 -5.52
C ALA A 199 -2.11 -13.59 -5.97
N ALA A 200 -1.73 -14.26 -7.05
CA ALA A 200 -0.43 -13.99 -7.68
C ALA A 200 -0.44 -12.57 -8.29
N PRO A 201 0.62 -11.77 -8.06
CA PRO A 201 0.72 -10.46 -8.69
C PRO A 201 0.89 -10.59 -10.21
N ASN A 202 0.42 -9.58 -10.96
CA ASN A 202 0.68 -9.51 -12.39
C ASN A 202 2.19 -9.38 -12.65
N GLY A 203 2.69 -10.08 -13.67
CA GLY A 203 4.11 -10.10 -14.01
C GLY A 203 4.97 -11.00 -13.11
N PHE A 204 4.37 -11.76 -12.18
CA PHE A 204 5.09 -12.75 -11.39
C PHE A 204 5.37 -14.00 -12.22
N THR A 205 6.63 -14.23 -12.61
CA THR A 205 7.10 -15.51 -13.12
C THR A 205 7.68 -16.32 -11.96
N ALA A 206 7.01 -17.40 -11.56
CA ALA A 206 7.58 -18.37 -10.64
C ALA A 206 8.72 -19.10 -11.35
N ASN A 207 9.97 -18.83 -10.93
CA ASN A 207 11.13 -19.64 -11.29
C ASN A 207 11.29 -20.77 -10.28
#